data_AF-A0A6P1A7S7-F1
#
_entry.id   AF-A0A6P1A7S7-F1
#
_cell.length_a   1.000
_cell.length_b   1.000
_cell.length_c   1.000
_cell.angle_alpha   90.00
_cell.angle_beta   90.00
_cell.angle_gamma   90.00
#
_symmetry.space_group_name_H-M   'P 1'
#
loop_
_entity.id
_entity.type
_entity.pdbx_description
1 polymer ?
#
loop_
_entity_poly.entity_id
_entity_poly.type
_entity_poly.pdbx_seq_one_letter_code
_entity_poly.pdbx_strand_id
1 'polypeptide(L)'
;MDENHIARWNKLSDITYQKVVETVTLNEIIDRYNTPKEFDLLSIDVEGHDFQVLASLDLDVYHPKIIIIEIHDFNLANPNKNQIYNYLLHSGYKMVSYSVPNGYFVRNCFW
;
A
#
# COMPACT_ATOMS: atom_id res chain seq x y z
N MET A 1 3.10 2.73 -13.59
CA MET A 1 3.27 3.68 -12.47
C MET A 1 2.28 4.81 -12.71
N ASP A 2 1.78 5.45 -11.65
CA ASP A 2 0.96 6.65 -11.82
C ASP A 2 1.71 7.72 -12.64
N GLU A 3 0.99 8.45 -13.49
CA GLU A 3 1.55 9.47 -14.39
C GLU A 3 2.26 10.58 -13.61
N ASN A 4 1.75 10.93 -12.42
CA ASN A 4 2.37 11.92 -11.55
C ASN A 4 3.71 11.43 -11.01
N HIS A 5 3.80 10.14 -10.69
CA HIS A 5 5.03 9.54 -10.19
C HIS A 5 6.10 9.54 -11.30
N ILE A 6 5.73 9.13 -12.52
CA ILE A 6 6.61 9.16 -13.69
C ILE A 6 7.08 10.60 -13.99
N ALA A 7 6.18 11.58 -13.93
CA ALA A 7 6.50 12.98 -14.16
C ALA A 7 7.51 13.53 -13.12
N ARG A 8 7.41 13.09 -11.86
CA ARG A 8 8.38 13.43 -10.80
C ARG A 8 9.75 12.84 -11.10
N TRP A 9 9.83 11.57 -11.48
CA TRP A 9 11.10 10.91 -11.81
C TRP A 9 11.74 11.45 -13.09
N ASN A 10 10.95 11.81 -14.10
CA ASN A 10 11.43 12.48 -15.32
C ASN A 10 12.12 13.82 -15.04
N LYS A 11 11.72 14.54 -13.98
CA LYS A 11 12.40 15.79 -13.58
C LYS A 11 13.74 15.55 -12.89
N LEU A 12 13.97 14.35 -12.35
CA LEU A 12 15.13 14.01 -11.53
C LEU A 12 16.12 13.09 -12.26
N SER A 13 15.70 12.44 -13.35
CA SER A 13 16.51 11.50 -14.10
C SER A 13 16.06 11.44 -15.56
N ASP A 14 17.02 11.31 -16.48
CA ASP A 14 16.74 11.00 -17.88
C ASP A 14 16.27 9.55 -17.99
N ILE A 15 14.97 9.34 -18.22
CA ILE A 15 14.44 8.00 -18.51
C ILE A 15 15.00 7.54 -19.85
N THR A 16 15.87 6.53 -19.82
CA THR A 16 16.51 5.99 -21.03
C THR A 16 15.77 4.79 -21.61
N TYR A 17 14.89 4.15 -20.83
CA TYR A 17 14.20 2.92 -21.22
C TYR A 17 12.88 2.73 -20.47
N GLN A 18 11.87 2.21 -21.17
CA GLN A 18 10.58 1.81 -20.60
C GLN A 18 10.19 0.43 -21.15
N LYS A 19 9.56 -0.38 -20.30
CA LYS A 19 9.06 -1.72 -20.67
C LYS A 19 7.71 -1.98 -20.02
N VAL A 20 6.79 -2.56 -20.81
CA VAL A 20 5.55 -3.14 -20.30
C VAL A 20 5.84 -4.53 -19.74
N VAL A 21 5.32 -4.80 -18.55
CA VAL A 21 5.43 -6.10 -17.88
C VAL A 21 4.04 -6.65 -17.59
N GLU A 22 3.90 -7.97 -17.65
CA GLU A 22 2.70 -8.64 -17.16
C GLU A 22 2.68 -8.58 -15.63
N THR A 23 1.48 -8.41 -15.08
CA THR A 23 1.26 -8.34 -13.63
C THR A 23 0.19 -9.34 -13.22
N VAL A 24 0.20 -9.70 -11.94
CA VAL A 24 -0.80 -10.57 -11.31
C VAL A 24 -1.43 -9.81 -10.14
N THR A 25 -2.66 -10.17 -9.78
CA THR A 25 -3.34 -9.57 -8.63
C THR A 25 -2.77 -10.07 -7.30
N LEU A 26 -3.01 -9.32 -6.21
CA LEU A 26 -2.62 -9.77 -4.88
C LEU A 26 -3.39 -11.02 -4.44
N ASN A 27 -4.69 -11.10 -4.77
CA ASN A 27 -5.49 -12.31 -4.56
C ASN A 27 -4.85 -13.54 -5.22
N GLU A 28 -4.44 -13.45 -6.50
CA GLU A 28 -3.79 -14.56 -7.20
C GLU A 28 -2.50 -15.02 -6.51
N ILE A 29 -1.69 -14.09 -6.00
CA ILE A 29 -0.47 -14.41 -5.25
C ILE A 29 -0.83 -15.17 -3.97
N ILE A 30 -1.75 -14.63 -3.18
CA ILE A 30 -2.14 -15.17 -1.87
C ILE A 30 -2.78 -16.56 -2.02
N ASP A 31 -3.65 -16.74 -3.01
CA ASP A 31 -4.26 -18.02 -3.37
C ASP A 31 -3.20 -19.05 -3.79
N ARG A 32 -2.29 -18.65 -4.70
CA ARG A 32 -1.23 -19.53 -5.23
C ARG A 32 -0.33 -20.10 -4.13
N TYR A 33 -0.06 -19.32 -3.09
CA TYR A 33 0.81 -19.73 -1.99
C TYR A 33 0.03 -20.26 -0.77
N ASN A 34 -1.29 -20.49 -0.88
CA ASN A 34 -2.14 -20.98 0.20
C ASN A 34 -1.98 -20.17 1.49
N THR A 35 -1.92 -18.85 1.35
CA THR A 35 -1.77 -17.95 2.50
C THR A 35 -3.00 -18.09 3.41
N PRO A 36 -2.83 -18.13 4.74
CA PRO A 36 -3.96 -18.17 5.66
C PRO A 36 -4.89 -16.98 5.44
N LYS A 37 -6.21 -17.20 5.59
CA LYS A 37 -7.21 -16.13 5.51
C LYS A 37 -6.99 -15.04 6.55
N GLU A 38 -6.46 -15.41 7.72
CA GLU A 38 -6.06 -14.48 8.77
C GLU A 38 -4.54 -14.47 8.88
N PHE A 39 -3.95 -13.28 8.79
CA PHE A 39 -2.51 -13.09 8.97
C PHE A 39 -2.24 -11.74 9.63
N ASP A 40 -1.05 -11.58 10.22
CA ASP A 40 -0.81 -10.46 11.13
C ASP A 40 -0.56 -9.13 10.42
N LEU A 41 0.12 -9.17 9.27
CA LEU A 41 0.61 -7.97 8.60
C LEU A 41 0.52 -8.07 7.06
N LEU A 42 -0.09 -7.06 6.45
CA LEU A 42 0.01 -6.74 5.03
C LEU A 42 0.78 -5.43 4.87
N SER A 43 1.87 -5.42 4.11
CA SER A 43 2.60 -4.20 3.75
C SER A 43 2.53 -3.98 2.25
N ILE A 44 2.06 -2.81 1.81
CA ILE A 44 1.87 -2.44 0.41
C ILE A 44 2.69 -1.19 0.13
N ASP A 45 3.68 -1.35 -0.73
CA ASP A 45 4.52 -0.29 -1.29
C ASP A 45 4.89 -0.75 -2.71
N VAL A 46 4.12 -0.30 -3.69
CA VAL A 46 4.19 -0.75 -5.09
C VAL A 46 4.31 0.44 -6.04
N GLU A 47 5.07 1.43 -5.61
CA GLU A 47 5.57 2.56 -6.41
C GLU A 47 4.45 3.27 -7.20
N GLY A 48 3.33 3.55 -6.52
CA GLY A 48 2.18 4.26 -7.08
C GLY A 48 1.09 3.37 -7.69
N HIS A 49 1.14 2.05 -7.48
CA HIS A 49 0.00 1.14 -7.77
C HIS A 49 -0.66 0.59 -6.50
N ASP A 50 -0.39 1.20 -5.36
CA ASP A 50 -0.75 0.73 -4.03
C ASP A 50 -2.25 0.53 -3.87
N PHE A 51 -3.05 1.46 -4.40
CA PHE A 51 -4.50 1.34 -4.39
C PHE A 51 -5.00 0.17 -5.24
N GLN A 52 -4.44 -0.02 -6.45
CA GLN A 52 -4.81 -1.12 -7.33
C GLN A 52 -4.47 -2.48 -6.71
N VAL A 53 -3.32 -2.58 -6.03
CA VAL A 53 -2.90 -3.77 -5.31
C VAL A 53 -3.83 -4.04 -4.14
N LEU A 54 -4.12 -3.04 -3.31
CA LEU A 54 -5.06 -3.14 -2.20
C LEU A 54 -6.46 -3.57 -2.66
N ALA A 55 -6.99 -2.92 -3.69
CA ALA A 55 -8.33 -3.20 -4.22
C ALA A 55 -8.44 -4.57 -4.92
N SER A 56 -7.31 -5.20 -5.25
CA SER A 56 -7.28 -6.55 -5.82
C SER A 56 -7.35 -7.66 -4.78
N LEU A 57 -7.23 -7.33 -3.49
CA LEU A 57 -7.41 -8.27 -2.38
C LEU A 57 -8.86 -8.24 -1.90
N ASP A 58 -9.49 -9.40 -1.82
CA ASP A 58 -10.83 -9.53 -1.23
C ASP A 58 -10.75 -9.49 0.30
N LEU A 59 -10.99 -8.31 0.88
CA LEU A 59 -10.92 -8.08 2.32
C LEU A 59 -12.10 -8.68 3.11
N ASP A 60 -13.14 -9.20 2.43
CA ASP A 60 -14.20 -9.97 3.09
C ASP A 60 -13.79 -11.46 3.25
N VAL A 61 -12.81 -11.91 2.47
CA VAL A 61 -12.22 -13.27 2.56
C VAL A 61 -10.94 -13.26 3.39
N TYR A 62 -10.08 -12.27 3.16
CA TYR A 62 -8.76 -12.13 3.77
C TYR A 62 -8.77 -11.00 4.80
N HIS A 63 -8.38 -11.33 6.03
CA HIS A 63 -8.49 -10.45 7.19
C HIS A 63 -7.10 -10.18 7.80
N PRO A 64 -6.22 -9.42 7.12
CA PRO A 64 -4.98 -8.96 7.73
C PRO A 64 -5.28 -8.16 9.00
N LYS A 65 -4.60 -8.44 10.11
CA LYS A 65 -4.81 -7.68 11.35
C LYS A 65 -4.33 -6.24 11.25
N ILE A 66 -3.24 -6.02 10.49
CA ILE A 66 -2.63 -4.71 10.26
C ILE A 66 -2.32 -4.56 8.78
N ILE A 67 -2.71 -3.41 8.20
CA ILE A 67 -2.33 -3.00 6.85
C ILE A 67 -1.47 -1.75 6.95
N ILE A 68 -0.26 -1.83 6.40
CA ILE A 68 0.65 -0.70 6.17
C ILE A 68 0.64 -0.45 4.66
N ILE A 69 0.31 0.76 4.25
CA ILE A 69 0.22 1.12 2.84
C ILE A 69 0.80 2.49 2.60
N GLU A 70 1.58 2.64 1.52
CA GLU A 70 2.04 3.94 1.07
C GLU A 70 0.85 4.79 0.58
N ILE A 71 0.72 6.00 1.12
CA ILE A 71 -0.31 6.95 0.71
C ILE A 71 0.38 8.25 0.28
N HIS A 72 0.49 8.46 -1.03
CA HIS A 72 0.93 9.72 -1.60
C HIS A 72 -0.12 10.82 -1.41
N ASP A 73 0.37 12.06 -1.24
CA ASP A 73 -0.46 13.28 -1.15
C ASP A 73 -1.60 13.23 -0.11
N PHE A 74 -1.39 12.52 1.00
CA PHE A 74 -2.40 12.44 2.06
C PHE A 74 -2.52 13.76 2.82
N ASN A 75 -3.74 14.29 2.88
CA ASN A 75 -4.05 15.51 3.61
C ASN A 75 -4.77 15.17 4.92
N LEU A 76 -4.07 15.30 6.05
CA LEU A 76 -4.62 15.06 7.39
C LEU A 76 -5.84 15.94 7.72
N ALA A 77 -5.95 17.15 7.14
CA ALA A 77 -7.11 18.01 7.35
C ALA A 77 -8.33 17.58 6.50
N ASN A 78 -8.13 16.76 5.46
CA ASN A 78 -9.19 16.28 4.57
C ASN A 78 -8.96 14.81 4.17
N PRO A 79 -8.91 13.88 5.14
CA PRO A 79 -8.51 12.48 4.88
C PRO A 79 -9.49 11.76 3.95
N ASN A 80 -10.77 12.12 4.00
CA ASN A 80 -11.84 11.59 3.14
C ASN A 80 -11.66 11.90 1.65
N LYS A 81 -10.69 12.74 1.26
CA LYS A 81 -10.35 12.95 -0.17
C LYS A 81 -9.46 11.83 -0.73
N ASN A 82 -8.84 11.02 0.13
CA ASN A 82 -7.96 9.95 -0.29
C ASN A 82 -8.73 8.62 -0.46
N GLN A 83 -8.58 7.98 -1.62
CA GLN A 83 -9.29 6.75 -1.96
C GLN A 83 -8.87 5.54 -1.11
N ILE A 84 -7.58 5.41 -0.77
CA ILE A 84 -7.07 4.33 0.08
C ILE A 84 -7.69 4.45 1.48
N TYR A 85 -7.69 5.67 2.04
CA TYR A 85 -8.30 5.95 3.33
C TYR A 85 -9.78 5.55 3.36
N ASN A 86 -10.56 6.01 2.38
CA ASN A 86 -11.97 5.68 2.30
C ASN A 86 -12.19 4.17 2.13
N TYR A 87 -11.47 3.51 1.22
CA TYR A 87 -11.61 2.08 0.97
C TYR A 87 -11.41 1.26 2.26
N LEU A 88 -10.31 1.51 2.97
CA LEU A 88 -10.01 0.82 4.22
C LEU A 88 -11.04 1.10 5.32
N LEU A 89 -11.56 2.33 5.43
CA LEU A 89 -12.65 2.63 6.37
C LEU A 89 -13.92 1.82 6.06
N HIS A 90 -14.30 1.71 4.78
CA HIS A 90 -15.48 0.94 4.38
C HIS A 90 -15.28 -0.57 4.57
N SER A 91 -14.04 -1.07 4.44
CA SER A 91 -13.67 -2.46 4.71
C SER A 91 -13.48 -2.78 6.20
N GLY A 92 -13.89 -1.90 7.12
CA GLY A 92 -13.87 -2.15 8.57
C GLY A 92 -12.54 -1.87 9.26
N TYR A 93 -11.56 -1.28 8.56
CA TYR A 93 -10.30 -0.85 9.16
C TYR A 93 -10.41 0.59 9.69
N LYS A 94 -9.48 0.95 10.58
CA LYS A 94 -9.32 2.33 11.05
C LYS A 94 -7.86 2.73 10.95
N MET A 95 -7.61 4.00 10.61
CA MET A 95 -6.27 4.55 10.63
C MET A 95 -5.82 4.74 12.09
N VAL A 96 -4.73 4.06 12.49
CA VAL A 96 -4.15 4.13 13.84
C VAL A 96 -2.91 5.02 13.92
N SER A 97 -2.19 5.17 12.81
CA SER A 97 -1.00 5.99 12.68
C SER A 97 -0.83 6.41 11.22
N TYR A 98 -0.16 7.55 11.01
CA TYR A 98 0.31 8.01 9.70
C TYR A 98 1.69 8.64 9.90
N SER A 99 2.72 8.07 9.27
CA SER A 99 4.09 8.60 9.34
C SER A 99 4.69 8.75 7.95
N VAL A 100 5.27 9.92 7.71
CA VAL A 100 6.03 10.26 6.51
C VAL A 100 7.30 11.00 6.98
N PRO A 101 8.51 10.74 6.46
CA PRO A 101 9.03 9.66 5.60
C PRO A 101 9.92 8.68 6.41
N ASN A 102 9.38 8.18 7.54
CA ASN A 102 9.81 7.07 8.41
C ASN A 102 11.16 7.09 9.17
N GLY A 103 11.09 6.61 10.41
CA GLY A 103 12.20 6.14 11.25
C GLY A 103 11.69 5.71 12.64
N TYR A 104 11.82 4.43 13.00
CA TYR A 104 11.31 3.86 14.27
C TYR A 104 12.42 3.08 15.00
N PHE A 105 12.66 3.41 16.28
CA PHE A 105 13.73 2.84 17.12
C PHE A 105 13.15 2.15 18.37
N VAL A 106 13.72 1.00 18.74
CA VAL A 106 13.40 0.27 19.98
C VAL A 106 14.58 0.36 20.96
N ARG A 107 14.26 0.38 22.26
CA ARG A 107 15.24 0.48 23.36
C ARG A 107 16.06 -0.82 23.46
N ASN A 108 17.38 -0.72 23.67
CA ASN A 108 18.29 -1.87 23.73
C ASN A 108 17.94 -2.95 24.78
N CYS A 109 17.03 -2.67 25.73
CA CYS A 109 16.61 -3.60 26.77
C CYS A 109 15.18 -4.13 26.57
N PHE A 110 14.69 -4.17 25.33
CA PHE A 110 13.43 -4.82 24.99
C PHE A 110 13.68 -6.20 24.33
N TRP A 111 14.49 -7.02 25.02
CA TRP A 111 14.22 -8.39 25.50
C TRP A 111 15.05 -8.61 26.76
#